data_AF-A0A5D0TQ33-F1
#
_entry.id   AF-A0A5D0TQ33-F1
#
_cell.length_a   1.000
_cell.length_b   1.000
_cell.length_c   1.000
_cell.angle_alpha   90.00
_cell.angle_beta   90.00
_cell.angle_gamma   90.00
#
_symmetry.space_group_name_H-M   'P 1'
#
loop_
_entity.id
_entity.type
_entity.pdbx_description
1 polymer ?
#
loop_
_entity_poly.entity_id
_entity_poly.type
_entity_poly.pdbx_seq_one_letter_code
_entity_poly.pdbx_strand_id
1 'polypeptide(L)'
;MNPPAHDVLAEVVRALTDVVGEDLPCAEIGHGTALGGDLALESIEFVALVDRLRARYGDRADLPGFIAGLDLDEIMDLTVGDVVDHIVGLPSEAPAGGGTAL
;
A
#
# COMPACT_ATOMS: atom_id res chain seq x y z
N MET A 1 9.58 -17.47 -7.55
CA MET A 1 8.25 -17.38 -8.17
C MET A 1 7.53 -16.28 -7.42
N ASN A 2 7.20 -15.16 -8.08
CA ASN A 2 6.42 -14.13 -7.41
C ASN A 2 5.00 -14.66 -7.19
N PRO A 3 4.39 -14.39 -6.02
CA PRO A 3 2.99 -14.71 -5.79
C PRO A 3 2.11 -13.99 -6.82
N PRO A 4 0.97 -14.56 -7.24
CA PRO A 4 0.04 -13.86 -8.13
C PRO A 4 -0.57 -12.64 -7.42
N ALA A 5 -0.87 -11.58 -8.16
CA ALA A 5 -1.33 -10.30 -7.61
C ALA A 5 -2.58 -10.41 -6.73
N HIS A 6 -3.50 -11.31 -7.05
CA HIS A 6 -4.70 -11.56 -6.22
C HIS A 6 -4.32 -12.07 -4.82
N ASP A 7 -3.34 -12.97 -4.72
CA ASP A 7 -2.89 -13.51 -3.42
C ASP A 7 -2.25 -12.41 -2.58
N VAL A 8 -1.52 -11.49 -3.22
CA VAL A 8 -0.91 -10.34 -2.57
C VAL A 8 -1.98 -9.34 -2.12
N LEU A 9 -2.97 -9.03 -2.95
CA LEU A 9 -4.09 -8.16 -2.58
C LEU A 9 -4.81 -8.70 -1.33
N ALA A 10 -5.18 -9.98 -1.34
CA ALA A 10 -5.82 -10.61 -0.18
C ALA A 10 -4.95 -10.53 1.08
N GLU A 11 -3.63 -10.58 0.92
CA GLU A 11 -2.70 -10.42 2.03
C GLU A 11 -2.58 -8.98 2.52
N VAL A 12 -2.57 -8.00 1.63
CA VAL A 12 -2.59 -6.58 1.99
C VAL A 12 -3.89 -6.25 2.73
N VAL A 13 -5.03 -6.74 2.25
CA VAL A 13 -6.33 -6.58 2.95
C VAL A 13 -6.33 -7.22 4.32
N ARG A 14 -5.75 -8.42 4.47
CA ARG A 14 -5.57 -9.05 5.79
C ARG A 14 -4.67 -8.20 6.70
N ALA A 15 -3.55 -7.71 6.18
CA ALA A 15 -2.65 -6.85 6.93
C ALA A 15 -3.34 -5.54 7.37
N LEU A 16 -4.14 -4.93 6.51
CA LEU A 16 -4.97 -3.77 6.82
C LEU A 16 -5.98 -4.08 7.93
N THR A 17 -6.67 -5.21 7.84
CA THR A 17 -7.62 -5.66 8.87
C THR A 17 -6.94 -5.88 10.22
N ASP A 18 -5.72 -6.43 10.22
CA ASP A 18 -4.96 -6.66 11.45
C ASP A 18 -4.44 -5.37 12.10
N VAL A 19 -4.23 -4.33 11.30
CA VAL A 19 -3.69 -3.03 11.76
C VAL A 19 -4.80 -2.08 12.19
N VAL A 20 -5.79 -1.88 11.31
CA VAL A 20 -6.90 -0.93 11.48
C VAL A 20 -8.04 -1.58 12.31
N GLY A 21 -8.21 -2.90 12.23
CA GLY A 21 -9.22 -3.60 13.02
C GLY A 21 -10.65 -3.27 12.60
N GLU A 22 -11.48 -2.90 13.58
CA GLU A 22 -12.91 -2.61 13.40
C GLU A 22 -13.17 -1.26 12.71
N ASP A 23 -12.16 -0.39 12.64
CA ASP A 23 -12.26 0.92 11.98
C ASP A 23 -12.10 0.81 10.45
N LEU A 24 -11.72 -0.37 9.95
CA LEU A 24 -11.61 -0.61 8.51
C LEU A 24 -13.01 -0.58 7.87
N PRO A 25 -13.21 0.15 6.76
CA PRO A 25 -14.52 0.25 6.14
C PRO A 25 -15.07 -1.12 5.72
N CYS A 26 -16.36 -1.35 5.94
CA CYS A 26 -17.07 -2.55 5.48
C CYS A 26 -17.21 -2.64 3.94
N ALA A 27 -16.61 -1.71 3.20
CA ALA A 27 -16.62 -1.68 1.74
C ALA A 27 -15.58 -2.66 1.16
N GLU A 28 -15.76 -3.06 -0.10
CA GLU A 28 -14.79 -3.90 -0.79
C GLU A 28 -13.49 -3.12 -1.05
N ILE A 29 -12.39 -3.59 -0.46
CA ILE A 29 -11.05 -3.04 -0.70
C ILE A 29 -10.49 -3.68 -1.96
N GLY A 30 -10.23 -2.86 -2.98
CA GLY A 30 -9.68 -3.28 -4.26
C GLY A 30 -8.41 -2.51 -4.62
N HIS A 31 -7.89 -2.76 -5.81
CA HIS A 31 -6.66 -2.10 -6.29
C HIS A 31 -6.78 -0.57 -6.33
N GLY A 32 -7.96 -0.01 -6.61
CA GLY A 32 -8.17 1.44 -6.66
C GLY A 32 -8.46 2.10 -5.32
N THR A 33 -8.44 1.36 -4.21
CA THR A 33 -8.72 1.92 -2.88
C THR A 33 -7.51 2.68 -2.38
N ALA A 34 -7.67 3.99 -2.14
CA ALA A 34 -6.63 4.86 -1.61
C ALA A 34 -6.43 4.61 -0.10
N LEU A 35 -5.18 4.44 0.33
CA LEU A 35 -4.83 4.21 1.73
C LEU A 35 -5.13 5.47 2.56
N GLY A 36 -4.62 6.63 2.17
CA GLY A 36 -4.87 7.89 2.89
C GLY A 36 -6.27 8.46 2.64
N GLY A 37 -6.81 8.29 1.42
CA GLY A 37 -8.09 8.87 1.02
C GLY A 37 -9.32 8.05 1.41
N ASP A 38 -9.39 6.79 0.99
CA ASP A 38 -10.58 5.94 1.15
C ASP A 38 -10.58 5.21 2.50
N LEU A 39 -9.41 4.71 2.92
CA LEU A 39 -9.26 4.02 4.21
C LEU A 39 -8.97 4.99 5.36
N ALA A 40 -8.71 6.27 5.06
CA ALA A 40 -8.33 7.30 6.03
C ALA A 40 -7.21 6.83 6.97
N LEU A 41 -6.26 6.07 6.44
CA LEU A 41 -5.29 5.31 7.21
C LEU A 41 -4.36 6.27 7.97
N GLU A 42 -4.29 6.12 9.28
CA GLU A 42 -3.49 6.98 10.12
C GLU A 42 -1.99 6.74 9.90
N SER A 43 -1.16 7.75 10.15
CA SER A 43 0.30 7.62 9.94
C SER A 43 0.92 6.49 10.76
N ILE A 44 0.37 6.17 11.93
CA ILE A 44 0.84 5.07 12.79
C ILE A 44 0.45 3.71 12.18
N GLU A 45 -0.78 3.61 11.69
CA GLU A 45 -1.29 2.41 11.03
C GLU A 45 -0.52 2.15 9.73
N PHE A 46 -0.15 3.21 9.00
CA PHE A 46 0.63 3.09 7.79
C PHE A 46 2.00 2.48 8.08
N VAL A 47 2.71 3.01 9.09
CA VAL A 47 3.99 2.43 9.53
C VAL A 47 3.83 0.96 9.93
N ALA A 48 2.77 0.62 10.67
CA ALA A 48 2.50 -0.75 11.10
C ALA A 48 2.18 -1.70 9.93
N LEU A 49 1.43 -1.23 8.93
CA LEU A 49 1.13 -1.96 7.69
C LEU A 49 2.41 -2.28 6.93
N VAL A 50 3.27 -1.27 6.75
CA VAL A 50 4.55 -1.38 6.04
C VAL A 50 5.47 -2.36 6.74
N ASP A 51 5.61 -2.25 8.06
CA ASP A 51 6.43 -3.17 8.85
C ASP A 51 5.91 -4.61 8.76
N ARG A 52 4.59 -4.81 8.75
CA ARG A 52 3.96 -6.13 8.62
C ARG A 52 4.20 -6.74 7.23
N LEU A 53 3.98 -5.97 6.17
CA LEU A 53 4.23 -6.42 4.81
C LEU A 53 5.72 -6.71 4.59
N ARG A 54 6.61 -5.87 5.12
CA ARG A 54 8.06 -6.12 5.14
C ARG A 54 8.41 -7.41 5.87
N ALA A 55 7.85 -7.66 7.05
CA ALA A 55 8.12 -8.89 7.80
C ALA A 55 7.70 -10.15 7.03
N ARG A 56 6.69 -10.05 6.16
CA ARG A 56 6.16 -11.16 5.38
C ARG A 56 6.87 -11.40 4.06
N TYR A 57 7.08 -10.33 3.27
CA TYR A 57 7.71 -10.43 1.95
C TYR A 57 9.24 -10.26 1.99
N GLY A 58 9.77 -9.79 3.13
CA GLY A 58 11.19 -9.53 3.35
C GLY A 58 11.72 -8.41 2.45
N ASP A 59 13.05 -8.38 2.30
CA ASP A 59 13.73 -7.40 1.43
C ASP A 59 13.44 -7.59 -0.07
N ARG A 60 12.71 -8.64 -0.47
CA ARG A 60 12.36 -8.89 -1.87
C ARG A 60 11.45 -7.84 -2.48
N ALA A 61 10.61 -7.23 -1.65
CA ALA A 61 9.67 -6.22 -2.08
C ALA A 61 10.15 -4.80 -1.77
N ASP A 62 11.30 -4.59 -1.12
CA ASP A 62 11.83 -3.27 -0.70
C ASP A 62 10.77 -2.19 -0.43
N LEU A 63 9.74 -2.54 0.37
CA LEU A 63 8.64 -1.62 0.70
C LEU A 63 9.14 -0.35 1.40
N PRO A 64 10.06 -0.46 2.38
CA PRO A 64 10.63 0.73 3.00
C PRO A 64 11.36 1.63 2.01
N GLY A 65 12.08 1.07 1.03
CA GLY A 65 12.74 1.84 -0.03
C GLY A 65 11.74 2.53 -0.97
N PHE A 66 10.66 1.84 -1.34
CA PHE A 66 9.57 2.41 -2.13
C PHE A 66 8.92 3.60 -1.44
N ILE A 67 8.53 3.44 -0.19
CA ILE A 67 7.87 4.50 0.58
C ILE A 67 8.81 5.66 0.90
N ALA A 68 10.08 5.38 1.17
CA ALA A 68 11.08 6.43 1.36
C ALA A 68 11.34 7.26 0.10
N GLY A 69 10.91 6.79 -1.07
CA GLY A 69 10.97 7.51 -2.33
C GLY A 69 9.73 8.36 -2.64
N LEU A 70 8.66 8.26 -1.85
CA LEU A 70 7.41 8.99 -2.05
C LEU A 70 7.37 10.27 -1.20
N ASP A 71 6.78 11.31 -1.76
CA ASP A 71 6.42 12.52 -1.03
C ASP A 71 5.15 12.32 -0.18
N LEU A 72 4.89 13.24 0.76
CA LEU A 72 3.72 13.13 1.65
C LEU A 72 2.41 13.09 0.87
N ASP A 73 2.29 13.87 -0.21
CA ASP A 73 1.11 13.88 -1.07
C ASP A 73 0.95 12.54 -1.81
N GLU A 74 2.05 11.95 -2.28
CA GLU A 74 2.04 10.64 -2.95
C GLU A 74 1.71 9.50 -1.97
N ILE A 75 2.15 9.59 -0.71
CA ILE A 75 1.77 8.65 0.34
C ILE A 75 0.27 8.71 0.62
N MET A 76 -0.32 9.91 0.60
CA MET A 76 -1.76 10.11 0.80
C MET A 76 -2.59 9.55 -0.35
N ASP A 77 -2.09 9.66 -1.59
CA ASP A 77 -2.73 9.16 -2.80
C ASP A 77 -2.40 7.68 -3.10
N LEU A 78 -1.52 7.06 -2.31
CA LEU A 78 -1.09 5.68 -2.52
C LEU A 78 -2.27 4.71 -2.40
N THR A 79 -2.42 3.85 -3.40
CA THR A 79 -3.49 2.85 -3.42
C THR A 79 -3.01 1.47 -3.00
N VAL A 80 -3.96 0.62 -2.63
CA VAL A 80 -3.69 -0.81 -2.37
C VAL A 80 -3.09 -1.48 -3.61
N GLY A 81 -3.51 -1.07 -4.81
CA GLY A 81 -2.99 -1.58 -6.08
C GLY A 81 -1.50 -1.28 -6.25
N ASP A 82 -1.07 -0.06 -5.94
CA ASP A 82 0.34 0.35 -6.05
C ASP A 82 1.24 -0.49 -5.16
N VAL A 83 0.79 -0.78 -3.93
CA VAL A 83 1.49 -1.65 -2.98
C VAL A 83 1.55 -3.09 -3.50
N VAL A 84 0.45 -3.60 -4.04
CA VAL A 84 0.39 -4.96 -4.61
C VAL A 84 1.35 -5.07 -5.80
N ASP A 85 1.30 -4.12 -6.73
CA ASP A 85 2.12 -4.08 -7.94
C ASP A 85 3.61 -4.02 -7.60
N HIS A 86 3.97 -3.21 -6.61
CA HIS A 86 5.33 -3.15 -6.08
C HIS A 86 5.80 -4.50 -5.50
N ILE A 87 4.96 -5.18 -4.72
CA ILE A 87 5.27 -6.50 -4.14
C ILE A 87 5.43 -7.59 -5.22
N VAL A 88 4.59 -7.57 -6.26
CA VAL A 88 4.70 -8.55 -7.36
C VAL A 88 5.81 -8.20 -8.36
N GLY A 89 6.52 -7.10 -8.16
CA GLY A 89 7.62 -6.64 -9.00
C GLY A 89 7.15 -6.19 -10.38
N LEU A 90 5.90 -5.75 -10.50
CA LEU A 90 5.43 -5.01 -11.66
C LEU A 90 5.95 -3.57 -11.55
N PRO A 91 6.21 -2.89 -12.69
CA PRO A 91 6.42 -1.46 -12.67
C PRO A 91 5.13 -0.83 -12.14
N SER A 92 5.15 -0.45 -10.86
CA SER A 92 4.07 0.28 -10.22
C SER A 92 4.00 1.64 -10.91
N GLU A 93 2.86 1.94 -11.52
CA GLU A 93 2.52 3.29 -11.99
C GLU A 93 2.12 4.08 -10.73
N ALA A 94 3.08 4.28 -9.82
CA ALA A 94 2.92 5.02 -8.58
C ALA A 94 2.11 6.29 -8.87
N PRO A 95 1.19 6.69 -7.96
CA PRO A 95 0.22 7.75 -8.22
C PRO A 95 0.97 8.92 -8.83
N ALA A 96 0.68 9.21 -10.10
CA ALA A 96 1.49 10.11 -10.90
C ALA A 96 1.50 11.48 -10.22
N GLY A 97 2.57 11.74 -9.46
CA GLY A 97 2.75 12.95 -8.68
C GLY A 97 2.50 14.15 -9.57
N GLY A 98 1.48 14.94 -9.19
CA GLY A 98 1.07 16.16 -9.86
C GLY A 98 2.16 17.22 -9.78
N GLY A 99 3.20 17.06 -10.58
CA GLY A 99 4.17 18.09 -10.90
C GLY A 99 3.53 19.13 -11.81
N THR A 100 2.57 19.90 -11.31
CA THR A 100 2.26 21.20 -11.92
C THR A 100 3.35 22.18 -11.51
N ALA A 101 4.35 22.28 -12.36
CA ALA A 101 5.27 23.41 -12.40
C ALA A 101 4.47 24.73 -12.38
N LEU A 102 4.73 25.59 -11.39
CA LEU A 102 4.51 27.04 -11.45
C LEU A 102 5.53 27.76 -10.54
#